data_AF-A0A2R6S6A0-F1
#
_entry.id   AF-A0A2R6S6A0-F1
#
_cell.length_a   1.000
_cell.length_b   1.000
_cell.length_c   1.000
_cell.angle_alpha   90.00
_cell.angle_beta   90.00
_cell.angle_gamma   90.00
#
_symmetry.space_group_name_H-M   'P 1'
#
loop_
_entity.id
_entity.type
_entity.pdbx_description
1 polymer ?
#
loop_
_entity_poly.entity_id
_entity_poly.type
_entity_poly.pdbx_seq_one_letter_code
_entity_poly.pdbx_strand_id
1 'polypeptide(L)'
;MSSRVAASMAYGTGFGHEMVVNNLEEYEDRAVALANSVQYSPTDGTLRGEGELIKLRKNLFLNRDRMPLFDTARWTRNMEKGYIEAWRRWVEGTQFALSDEWEACTGPEKESGCIFVPDDDPVEIIRYE
;
A
#
# COMPACT_ATOMS: atom_id res chain seq x y z
N MET A 1 12.46 -6.47 8.85
CA MET A 1 11.18 -5.79 8.53
C MET A 1 11.35 -4.31 8.14
N SER A 2 12.42 -3.61 8.54
CA SER A 2 12.58 -2.17 8.28
C SER A 2 12.69 -1.76 6.80
N SER A 3 13.23 -2.63 5.92
CA SER A 3 13.49 -2.28 4.52
C SER A 3 12.24 -2.15 3.63
N ARG A 4 11.08 -2.66 4.05
CA ARG A 4 9.84 -2.68 3.24
C ARG A 4 8.80 -1.65 3.66
N VAL A 5 9.06 -0.90 4.74
CA VAL A 5 8.09 0.07 5.28
C VAL A 5 7.79 1.17 4.25
N ALA A 6 8.83 1.81 3.71
CA ALA A 6 8.68 2.86 2.70
C ALA A 6 8.00 2.35 1.42
N ALA A 7 8.37 1.16 0.95
CA ALA A 7 7.73 0.54 -0.21
C ALA A 7 6.24 0.27 0.04
N SER A 8 5.88 -0.25 1.21
CA SER A 8 4.47 -0.48 1.59
C SER A 8 3.67 0.83 1.59
N MET A 9 4.24 1.90 2.18
CA MET A 9 3.60 3.22 2.17
C MET A 9 3.42 3.74 0.75
N ALA A 10 4.44 3.62 -0.11
CA ALA A 10 4.37 4.00 -1.52
C ALA A 10 3.25 3.26 -2.26
N TYR A 11 3.12 1.93 -2.08
CA TYR A 11 2.00 1.17 -2.63
C TYR A 11 0.65 1.59 -2.04
N GLY A 12 0.59 1.93 -0.75
CA GLY A 12 -0.62 2.43 -0.09
C GLY A 12 -1.15 3.74 -0.69
N THR A 13 -0.33 4.50 -1.41
CA THR A 13 -0.78 5.69 -2.16
C THR A 13 -1.50 5.38 -3.47
N GLY A 14 -1.39 4.14 -3.98
CA GLY A 14 -1.79 3.76 -5.34
C GLY A 14 -0.73 4.02 -6.42
N PHE A 15 0.33 4.77 -6.12
CA PHE A 15 1.40 5.13 -7.06
C PHE A 15 2.71 4.36 -6.81
N GLY A 16 2.68 3.28 -6.04
CA GLY A 16 3.89 2.54 -5.66
C GLY A 16 4.73 2.03 -6.84
N HIS A 17 4.08 1.62 -7.93
CA HIS A 17 4.77 1.19 -9.15
C HIS A 17 5.61 2.31 -9.82
N GLU A 18 5.36 3.58 -9.51
CA GLU A 18 6.14 4.71 -10.03
C GLU A 18 7.32 5.07 -9.11
N MET A 19 7.34 4.55 -7.87
CA MET A 19 8.27 4.94 -6.80
C MET A 19 9.13 3.79 -6.26
N VAL A 20 8.73 2.53 -6.48
CA VAL A 20 9.39 1.35 -5.93
C VAL A 20 10.05 0.54 -7.05
N VAL A 21 11.31 0.19 -6.84
CA VAL A 21 12.16 -0.58 -7.74
C VAL A 21 12.81 -1.76 -7.00
N ASN A 22 13.45 -2.68 -7.72
CA ASN A 22 13.87 -3.97 -7.16
C ASN A 22 15.34 -4.03 -6.74
N ASN A 23 16.16 -3.06 -7.17
CA ASN A 23 17.58 -3.03 -6.85
C ASN A 23 18.13 -1.58 -6.84
N LEU A 24 19.40 -1.45 -6.47
CA LEU A 24 20.07 -0.15 -6.30
C LEU A 24 20.29 0.59 -7.62
N GLU A 25 20.63 -0.13 -8.69
CA GLU A 25 20.86 0.45 -10.02
C GLU A 25 19.57 1.06 -10.58
N GLU A 26 18.47 0.31 -10.54
CA GLU A 26 17.14 0.81 -10.91
C GLU A 26 16.71 2.01 -10.06
N TYR A 27 17.13 2.07 -8.80
CA TYR A 27 16.81 3.19 -7.90
C TYR A 27 17.51 4.47 -8.34
N GLU A 28 18.80 4.38 -8.68
CA GLU A 28 19.57 5.50 -9.20
C GLU A 28 18.98 5.99 -10.53
N ASP A 29 18.78 5.07 -11.48
CA ASP A 29 18.21 5.39 -12.79
C ASP A 29 16.83 6.04 -12.68
N ARG A 30 15.96 5.50 -11.82
CA ARG A 30 14.62 6.04 -11.61
C ARG A 30 14.67 7.44 -10.98
N ALA A 31 15.53 7.65 -9.99
CA ALA A 31 15.70 8.95 -9.35
C ALA A 31 16.21 10.00 -10.35
N VAL A 32 17.20 9.64 -11.18
CA VAL A 32 17.74 10.52 -12.22
C VAL A 32 16.71 10.81 -13.30
N ALA A 33 15.95 9.81 -13.75
CA ALA A 33 14.87 9.98 -14.72
C ALA A 33 13.79 10.94 -14.21
N LEU A 34 13.35 10.78 -12.95
CA LEU A 34 12.38 11.68 -12.33
C LEU A 34 12.91 13.11 -12.22
N ALA A 35 14.17 13.29 -11.82
CA ALA A 35 14.80 14.60 -11.73
C ALA A 35 14.90 15.29 -13.10
N ASN A 36 15.35 14.56 -14.13
CA ASN A 36 15.48 15.06 -15.50
C ASN A 36 14.13 15.29 -16.20
N SER A 37 13.04 14.70 -15.70
CA SER A 37 11.70 14.91 -16.27
C SER A 37 11.17 16.33 -16.05
N VAL A 38 11.73 17.10 -15.10
CA VAL A 38 11.18 18.39 -14.70
C VAL A 38 11.61 19.49 -15.65
N GLN A 39 10.64 20.17 -16.26
CA GLN A 39 10.86 21.37 -17.06
C GLN A 39 10.05 22.52 -16.49
N TYR A 40 10.62 23.71 -16.46
CA TYR A 40 9.91 24.91 -16.00
C TYR A 40 9.67 25.84 -17.18
N SER A 41 8.40 26.16 -17.42
CA SER A 41 7.98 27.13 -18.44
C SER A 41 7.42 28.39 -17.76
N PRO A 42 7.81 29.59 -18.21
CA PRO A 42 7.18 30.82 -17.75
C PRO A 42 5.76 30.91 -18.32
N THR A 43 4.75 30.94 -17.44
CA THR A 43 3.34 31.10 -17.79
C THR A 43 2.75 32.22 -16.93
N ASP A 44 2.25 33.29 -17.56
CA ASP A 44 1.56 34.41 -16.89
C ASP A 44 2.28 35.00 -15.67
N GLY A 45 3.60 35.20 -15.77
CA GLY A 45 4.43 35.77 -14.68
C GLY A 45 4.75 34.79 -13.54
N THR A 46 4.37 33.51 -13.68
CA THR A 46 4.72 32.42 -12.75
C THR A 46 5.51 31.32 -13.45
N LEU A 47 6.38 30.62 -12.71
CA LEU A 47 7.11 29.45 -13.22
C LEU A 47 6.26 28.20 -12.98
N ARG A 48 5.75 27.60 -14.06
CA ARG A 48 5.00 26.34 -13.99
C ARG A 48 5.95 25.19 -14.26
N GLY A 49 6.03 24.26 -13.30
CA GLY A 49 6.73 22.99 -13.48
C GLY A 49 5.86 22.01 -14.26
N GLU A 50 6.45 21.32 -15.22
CA GLU A 50 5.87 20.21 -15.96
C GLU A 50 6.83 19.02 -15.91
N GLY A 51 6.34 17.83 -16.24
CA GLY A 51 7.13 16.61 -16.18
C GLY A 51 6.51 15.52 -15.31
N GLU A 52 7.07 14.32 -15.42
CA GLU A 52 6.60 13.14 -14.70
C GLU A 52 6.59 13.35 -13.18
N LEU A 53 7.70 13.87 -12.61
CA LEU A 53 7.81 14.12 -11.17
C LEU A 53 6.78 15.15 -10.68
N ILE A 54 6.47 16.17 -11.48
CA ILE A 54 5.45 17.17 -11.13
C ILE A 54 4.06 16.55 -11.17
N LYS A 55 3.75 15.72 -12.17
CA LYS A 55 2.50 14.97 -12.27
C LYS A 55 2.32 14.01 -11.11
N LEU A 56 3.35 13.24 -10.75
CA LEU A 56 3.33 12.34 -9.60
C LEU A 56 3.02 13.11 -8.30
N ARG A 57 3.69 14.26 -8.08
CA ARG A 57 3.42 15.11 -6.91
C ARG A 57 1.98 15.64 -6.89
N LYS A 58 1.47 16.11 -8.03
CA LYS A 58 0.07 16.56 -8.17
C LYS A 58 -0.90 15.44 -7.86
N ASN A 59 -0.66 14.25 -8.41
CA ASN A 59 -1.48 13.06 -8.18
C ASN A 59 -1.50 12.63 -6.72
N LEU A 60 -0.34 12.56 -6.06
CA LEU A 60 -0.26 12.25 -4.62
C LEU A 60 -1.03 13.28 -3.78
N PHE A 61 -0.90 14.56 -4.09
CA PHE A 61 -1.55 15.63 -3.35
C PHE A 61 -3.08 15.62 -3.53
N LEU A 62 -3.56 15.48 -4.76
CA LEU A 62 -5.00 15.52 -5.08
C LEU A 62 -5.75 14.24 -4.71
N ASN A 63 -5.04 13.13 -4.46
CA ASN A 63 -5.64 11.88 -3.98
C ASN A 63 -5.42 11.63 -2.48
N ARG A 64 -4.81 12.55 -1.73
CA ARG A 64 -4.45 12.34 -0.31
C ARG A 64 -5.64 12.02 0.60
N ASP A 65 -6.82 12.51 0.25
CA ASP A 65 -8.09 12.32 0.95
C ASP A 65 -8.82 11.04 0.52
N ARG A 66 -8.38 10.41 -0.57
CA ARG A 66 -8.97 9.20 -1.17
C ARG A 66 -8.11 7.97 -1.02
N MET A 67 -6.80 8.14 -0.81
CA MET A 67 -5.89 7.01 -0.74
C MET A 67 -6.08 6.21 0.56
N PRO A 68 -6.05 4.86 0.49
CA PRO A 68 -6.22 4.01 1.67
C PRO A 68 -5.20 4.27 2.78
N LEU A 69 -4.00 4.76 2.41
CA LEU A 69 -2.92 5.08 3.35
C LEU A 69 -3.35 6.05 4.46
N PHE A 70 -4.30 6.96 4.19
CA PHE A 70 -4.77 7.96 5.14
C PHE A 70 -6.21 7.73 5.62
N ASP A 71 -6.85 6.64 5.22
CA ASP A 71 -8.19 6.27 5.71
C ASP A 71 -8.09 5.45 7.01
N THR A 72 -8.11 6.15 8.14
CA THR A 72 -8.05 5.51 9.47
C THR A 72 -9.27 4.64 9.75
N ALA A 73 -10.45 4.98 9.22
CA ALA A 73 -11.66 4.21 9.48
C ALA A 73 -11.62 2.86 8.76
N ARG A 74 -11.19 2.85 7.48
CA ARG A 74 -10.91 1.62 6.72
C ARG A 74 -9.84 0.77 7.38
N TRP A 75 -8.73 1.38 7.81
CA TRP A 75 -7.69 0.67 8.54
C TRP A 75 -8.24 0.00 9.82
N THR A 76 -9.06 0.72 10.59
CA THR A 76 -9.65 0.20 11.83
C THR A 76 -10.57 -0.99 11.55
N ARG A 77 -11.45 -0.90 10.54
CA ARG A 77 -12.32 -2.03 10.14
C ARG A 77 -11.52 -3.28 9.77
N ASN A 78 -10.44 -3.11 9.00
CA ASN A 78 -9.59 -4.25 8.62
C ASN A 78 -8.80 -4.80 9.82
N MET A 79 -8.35 -3.95 10.74
CA MET A 79 -7.75 -4.41 12.00
C MET A 79 -8.72 -5.23 12.84
N GLU A 80 -9.98 -4.80 12.95
CA GLU A 80 -11.03 -5.52 13.68
C GLU A 80 -11.31 -6.90 13.08
N LYS A 81 -11.33 -7.05 11.75
CA LYS A 81 -11.42 -8.36 11.08
C LYS A 81 -10.31 -9.30 11.56
N GLY A 82 -9.08 -8.80 11.65
CA GLY A 82 -7.93 -9.56 12.15
C GLY A 82 -8.10 -10.01 13.60
N TYR A 83 -8.63 -9.15 14.47
CA TYR A 83 -8.93 -9.52 15.86
C TYR A 83 -10.06 -10.54 15.98
N ILE A 84 -11.11 -10.42 15.18
CA ILE A 84 -12.21 -11.40 15.14
C ILE A 84 -11.67 -12.77 14.74
N GLU A 85 -10.82 -12.83 13.71
CA GLU A 85 -10.22 -14.09 13.26
C GLU A 85 -9.25 -14.66 14.31
N ALA A 86 -8.43 -13.83 14.94
CA ALA A 86 -7.55 -14.27 16.03
C ALA A 86 -8.35 -14.85 17.20
N TRP A 87 -9.44 -14.18 17.58
CA TRP A 87 -10.35 -14.66 18.61
C TRP A 87 -11.00 -15.99 18.23
N ARG A 88 -11.50 -16.13 17.00
CA ARG A 88 -12.09 -17.37 16.50
C ARG A 88 -11.10 -18.54 16.60
N ARG A 89 -9.87 -18.38 16.09
CA ARG A 89 -8.82 -19.42 16.16
C ARG A 89 -8.44 -19.78 17.60
N TRP A 90 -8.50 -18.81 18.52
CA TRP A 90 -8.25 -19.07 19.93
C TRP A 90 -9.38 -19.89 20.57
N VAL A 91 -10.65 -19.51 20.34
CA VAL A 91 -11.83 -20.21 20.88
C VAL A 91 -11.94 -21.63 20.32
N GLU A 92 -11.68 -21.81 19.03
CA GLU A 92 -11.77 -23.10 18.35
C GLU A 92 -10.52 -23.97 18.55
N GLY A 93 -9.47 -23.45 19.20
CA GLY A 93 -8.20 -24.17 19.39
C GLY A 93 -7.33 -24.26 18.12
N THR A 94 -7.78 -23.76 16.97
CA THR A 94 -7.11 -23.87 15.67
C THR A 94 -5.89 -22.96 15.50
N GLN A 95 -5.50 -22.19 16.51
CA GLN A 95 -4.29 -21.34 16.44
C GLN A 95 -2.98 -22.15 16.39
N PHE A 96 -2.98 -23.39 16.90
CA PHE A 96 -1.78 -24.23 16.96
C PHE A 96 -1.84 -25.35 15.95
N ALA A 97 -0.90 -25.37 15.01
CA ALA A 97 -0.84 -26.34 13.91
C ALA A 97 -0.57 -27.80 14.35
N LEU A 98 -0.47 -28.08 15.65
CA LEU A 98 -0.26 -29.41 16.22
C LEU A 98 -1.40 -29.83 17.16
N SER A 99 -2.47 -29.04 17.23
CA SER A 99 -3.66 -29.35 18.03
C SER A 99 -4.56 -30.33 17.26
N ASP A 100 -5.28 -31.18 18.00
CA ASP A 100 -6.27 -32.08 17.40
C ASP A 100 -7.37 -31.29 16.68
N GLU A 101 -7.72 -30.12 17.21
CA GLU A 101 -8.69 -29.19 16.64
C GLU A 101 -8.22 -28.60 15.31
N TRP A 102 -6.95 -28.19 15.20
CA TRP A 102 -6.38 -27.76 13.93
C TRP A 102 -6.27 -28.91 12.93
N GLU A 103 -5.98 -30.14 13.37
CA GLU A 103 -5.95 -31.30 12.48
C GLU A 103 -7.32 -31.64 11.91
N ALA A 104 -8.37 -31.51 12.72
CA ALA A 104 -9.75 -31.74 12.33
C ALA A 104 -10.35 -30.62 11.47
N CYS A 105 -9.78 -29.41 11.47
CA CYS A 105 -10.33 -28.29 10.71
C CYS A 105 -9.98 -28.36 9.20
N THR A 106 -10.85 -27.78 8.38
CA THR A 106 -10.67 -27.65 6.92
C THR A 106 -10.66 -26.19 6.46
N GLY A 107 -10.51 -25.26 7.40
CA GLY A 107 -10.60 -23.83 7.19
C GLY A 107 -9.29 -23.17 6.72
N PRO A 108 -9.30 -21.83 6.55
CA PRO A 108 -8.14 -21.05 6.08
C PRO A 108 -6.91 -21.13 7.00
N GLU A 109 -7.04 -21.63 8.23
CA GLU A 109 -5.93 -21.91 9.14
C GLU A 109 -4.98 -22.98 8.64
N LYS A 110 -5.44 -23.84 7.71
CA LYS A 110 -4.59 -24.83 7.03
C LYS A 110 -3.70 -24.19 5.96
N GLU A 111 -4.11 -23.07 5.37
CA GLU A 111 -3.35 -22.39 4.32
C GLU A 111 -2.18 -21.60 4.90
N SER A 112 -2.36 -20.98 6.06
CA SER A 112 -1.30 -20.26 6.75
C SER A 112 -1.53 -20.12 8.26
N GLY A 113 -0.43 -20.18 9.01
CA GLY A 113 -0.39 -19.77 10.42
C GLY A 113 -0.56 -18.25 10.61
N CYS A 114 -0.41 -17.47 9.55
CA CYS A 114 -0.68 -16.03 9.57
C CYS A 114 -2.16 -15.75 9.27
N ILE A 115 -2.71 -14.70 9.89
CA ILE A 115 -4.01 -14.16 9.54
C ILE A 115 -3.82 -13.13 8.43
N PHE A 116 -4.36 -13.41 7.25
CA PHE A 116 -4.41 -12.47 6.13
C PHE A 116 -5.79 -11.82 6.10
N VAL A 117 -5.83 -10.50 6.30
CA VAL A 117 -7.07 -9.73 6.21
C VAL A 117 -7.19 -9.15 4.79
N PRO A 118 -8.20 -9.55 4.00
CA PRO A 118 -8.50 -8.89 2.74
C PRO A 118 -9.10 -7.50 2.99
N ASP A 119 -8.66 -6.55 2.19
CA ASP A 119 -9.23 -5.21 2.17
C ASP A 119 -10.26 -5.13 1.04
N ASP A 120 -11.53 -5.29 1.40
CA ASP A 120 -12.64 -5.45 0.45
C ASP A 120 -13.17 -4.11 -0.09
N ASP A 121 -12.73 -2.98 0.50
CA ASP A 121 -13.21 -1.67 0.10
C ASP A 121 -12.55 -1.25 -1.24
N PRO A 122 -13.30 -0.72 -2.21
CA PRO A 122 -12.72 -0.27 -3.48
C PRO A 122 -11.73 0.89 -3.23
N VAL A 123 -10.71 0.98 -4.09
CA VAL A 123 -9.70 2.04 -4.05
C VAL A 123 -9.91 2.96 -5.25
N GLU A 124 -10.40 4.18 -5.01
CA GLU A 124 -10.65 5.16 -6.06
C GLU A 124 -9.51 6.17 -6.16
N ILE A 125 -8.50 5.85 -6.98
CA ILE A 125 -7.40 6.76 -7.30
C ILE A 125 -7.65 7.39 -8.67
N ILE A 126 -7.67 8.72 -8.72
CA ILE A 126 -7.82 9.50 -9.95
C ILE A 126 -6.43 9.85 -10.48
N ARG A 127 -6.18 9.59 -11.76
CA ARG A 127 -4.99 10.09 -12.45
C ARG A 127 -5.30 11.41 -13.13
N TYR A 128 -4.64 12.45 -12.66
CA TYR A 128 -4.66 13.78 -13.23
C TYR A 128 -3.51 13.93 -14.23
N GLU A 129 -3.83 14.50 -15.41
CA GLU A 129 -2.84 14.86 -16.43
C GLU A 129 -2.00 16.09 -16.08
#